data_AF-A5ZNM1-F1
#
_entry.id   AF-A5ZNM1-F1
#
_cell.length_a   1.000
_cell.length_b   1.000
_cell.length_c   1.000
_cell.angle_alpha   90.00
_cell.angle_beta   90.00
_cell.angle_gamma   90.00
#
_symmetry.space_group_name_H-M   'P 1'
#
loop_
_entity.id
_entity.type
_entity.pdbx_description
1 polymer ?
#
loop_
_entity_poly.entity_id
_entity_poly.type
_entity_poly.pdbx_seq_one_letter_code
_entity_poly.pdbx_strand_id
1 'polypeptide(L)'
;MEIIDMSTKRKLKKMVSVLFILGCFFIGNTKCKGADLEYISQETANYAVQERGYDLPVDEVVKEEAIEDCKNVMNQMKAIYQKADKGTSSNVVVSETVMEEMQEVLKEKNVPVITSAPYSNMANYSKMEEFLFRAEQDLPGDIVLYRINRDGGIERLKFNYDGTDMYLLAAKAVWGMNDNPSIVYVSYTRIEEWKYTEKGWFGYTLCVPKYPEVSEAVDGSSMIRIKPLSDECREVSKRCVYLLGYQGNNLLCSDWDRSDMEGLDYNGLYEYLYRMKYGERYEFSGNSSGIPAEEFENLIMEFLPITAEQIKKWAVFDSEHQTYDWERLGCLNYSPTYFGTSLPEVVEIRDSGEGNNVLVVDAVCDTFICNDAVITSELTVKFNDDKSFKYMGNKILNNGTKEVPKYQYRIKRKN
;
A
#
# COMPACT_ATOMS: atom_id res chain seq x y z
N MET A 1 17.57 -32.32 2.20
CA MET A 1 18.29 -31.52 3.21
C MET A 1 17.22 -30.77 3.98
N GLU A 2 16.93 -31.20 5.20
CA GLU A 2 15.75 -30.75 5.95
C GLU A 2 15.79 -29.24 6.21
N ILE A 3 14.77 -28.54 5.70
CA ILE A 3 14.47 -27.15 6.02
C ILE A 3 13.92 -27.16 7.45
N ILE A 4 14.79 -26.95 8.42
CA ILE A 4 14.36 -26.68 9.79
C ILE A 4 13.83 -25.24 9.78
N ASP A 5 12.51 -25.12 9.93
CA ASP A 5 11.76 -23.88 10.10
C ASP A 5 12.44 -22.93 11.13
N MET A 6 12.74 -21.71 10.69
CA MET A 6 13.36 -20.66 11.50
C MET A 6 12.52 -20.28 12.72
N SER A 7 11.20 -20.42 12.65
CA SER A 7 10.28 -20.21 13.78
C SER A 7 10.54 -21.22 14.90
N THR A 8 10.85 -22.47 14.54
CA THR A 8 11.14 -23.56 15.48
C THR A 8 12.47 -23.36 16.22
N LYS A 9 13.52 -22.87 15.54
CA LYS A 9 14.80 -22.49 16.20
C LYS A 9 14.65 -21.29 17.15
N ARG A 10 13.82 -20.29 16.80
CA ARG A 10 13.54 -19.10 17.62
C ARG A 10 12.81 -19.45 18.92
N LYS A 11 11.84 -20.38 18.88
CA LYS A 11 11.13 -20.87 20.09
C LYS A 11 12.04 -21.59 21.08
N LEU A 12 13.01 -22.36 20.57
CA LEU A 12 13.91 -23.16 21.41
C LEU A 12 14.90 -22.29 22.21
N LYS A 13 15.43 -21.20 21.61
CA LYS A 13 16.28 -20.23 22.33
C LYS A 13 15.51 -19.47 23.43
N LYS A 14 14.27 -19.07 23.18
CA LYS A 14 13.42 -18.38 24.18
C LYS A 14 13.09 -19.27 25.40
N MET A 15 12.85 -20.56 25.20
CA MET A 15 12.60 -21.52 26.30
C MET A 15 13.79 -21.65 27.28
N VAL A 16 15.03 -21.59 26.77
CA VAL A 16 16.24 -21.74 27.61
C VAL A 16 16.46 -20.52 28.50
N SER A 17 16.11 -19.31 28.05
CA SER A 17 16.24 -18.08 28.84
C SER A 17 15.18 -17.97 29.95
N VAL A 18 13.95 -18.41 29.71
CA VAL A 18 12.85 -18.39 30.70
C VAL A 18 13.13 -19.33 31.89
N LEU A 19 13.76 -20.48 31.63
CA LEU A 19 14.19 -21.41 32.67
C LEU A 19 15.26 -20.83 33.62
N PHE A 20 16.09 -19.90 33.14
CA PHE A 20 17.12 -19.25 33.94
C PHE A 20 16.55 -18.22 34.92
N ILE A 21 15.51 -17.48 34.51
CA ILE A 21 14.86 -16.45 35.34
C ILE A 21 13.99 -17.08 36.44
N LEU A 22 13.28 -18.18 36.13
CA LEU A 22 12.53 -18.95 37.12
C LEU A 22 13.43 -19.71 38.11
N GLY A 23 14.65 -20.09 37.72
CA GLY A 23 15.62 -20.74 38.59
C GLY A 23 16.11 -19.87 39.76
N CYS A 24 16.08 -18.55 39.62
CA CYS A 24 16.46 -17.60 40.67
C CYS A 24 15.39 -17.44 41.77
N PHE A 25 14.16 -17.89 41.56
CA PHE A 25 13.07 -17.77 42.54
C PHE A 25 13.12 -18.78 43.69
N PHE A 26 13.93 -19.84 43.58
CA PHE A 26 13.92 -20.94 44.56
C PHE A 26 14.99 -20.87 45.66
N ILE A 27 15.77 -19.80 45.77
CA ILE A 27 16.76 -19.65 46.86
C ILE A 27 16.43 -18.44 47.74
N GLY A 28 15.61 -18.68 48.77
CA GLY A 28 15.84 -18.17 50.13
C GLY A 28 15.48 -16.71 50.47
N ASN A 29 14.30 -16.52 51.06
CA ASN A 29 14.02 -15.64 52.21
C ASN A 29 14.87 -14.36 52.40
N THR A 30 14.33 -13.20 52.01
CA THR A 30 14.51 -11.94 52.76
C THR A 30 13.36 -10.97 52.47
N LYS A 31 12.92 -10.22 53.50
CA LYS A 31 11.92 -9.14 53.41
C LYS A 31 12.30 -8.16 52.29
N CYS A 32 11.62 -8.21 51.14
CA CYS A 32 11.73 -7.17 50.12
C CYS A 32 11.11 -5.87 50.68
N LYS A 33 11.88 -4.79 50.72
CA LYS A 33 11.40 -3.46 51.11
C LYS A 33 10.58 -2.86 49.96
N GLY A 34 9.77 -1.83 50.24
CA GLY A 34 8.92 -1.18 49.24
C GLY A 34 9.66 -0.73 47.96
N ALA A 35 10.93 -0.32 48.08
CA ALA A 35 11.78 0.01 46.94
C ALA A 35 12.16 -1.21 46.07
N ASP A 36 12.32 -2.40 46.68
CA ASP A 36 12.61 -3.64 45.94
C ASP A 36 11.37 -4.11 45.19
N LEU A 37 10.17 -3.96 45.77
CA LEU A 37 8.90 -4.26 45.08
C LEU A 37 8.63 -3.29 43.92
N GLU A 38 8.93 -2.01 44.11
CA GLU A 38 8.76 -0.98 43.08
C GLU A 38 9.74 -1.20 41.92
N TYR A 39 11.01 -1.52 42.23
CA TYR A 39 12.02 -1.92 41.24
C TYR A 39 11.62 -3.18 40.47
N ILE A 40 11.17 -4.24 41.16
CA ILE A 40 10.68 -5.48 40.50
C ILE A 40 9.45 -5.18 39.64
N SER A 41 8.55 -4.30 40.06
CA SER A 41 7.38 -3.91 39.28
C SER A 41 7.74 -3.14 38.01
N GLN A 42 8.75 -2.25 38.08
CA GLN A 42 9.27 -1.52 36.93
C GLN A 42 10.03 -2.44 35.98
N GLU A 43 10.85 -3.35 36.49
CA GLU A 43 11.59 -4.33 35.69
C GLU A 43 10.63 -5.30 34.98
N THR A 44 9.57 -5.76 35.68
CA THR A 44 8.51 -6.59 35.10
C THR A 44 7.69 -5.84 34.05
N ALA A 45 7.36 -4.56 34.30
CA ALA A 45 6.66 -3.73 33.33
C ALA A 45 7.52 -3.45 32.08
N ASN A 46 8.80 -3.14 32.26
CA ASN A 46 9.75 -2.94 31.16
C ASN A 46 9.93 -4.21 30.33
N TYR A 47 10.04 -5.37 30.99
CA TYR A 47 10.11 -6.66 30.31
C TYR A 47 8.82 -6.95 29.51
N ALA A 48 7.65 -6.67 30.09
CA ALA A 48 6.37 -6.84 29.39
C ALA A 48 6.24 -5.92 28.16
N VAL A 49 6.74 -4.68 28.23
CA VAL A 49 6.78 -3.75 27.07
C VAL A 49 7.73 -4.26 25.98
N GLN A 50 8.92 -4.73 26.35
CA GLN A 50 9.87 -5.33 25.41
C GLN A 50 9.35 -6.62 24.76
N GLU A 51 8.61 -7.43 25.52
CA GLU A 51 8.01 -8.66 25.01
C GLU A 51 6.92 -8.36 23.98
N ARG A 52 6.06 -7.38 24.26
CA ARG A 52 5.00 -6.89 23.35
C ARG A 52 5.56 -6.35 22.04
N GLY A 53 6.62 -5.54 22.12
CA GLY A 53 7.32 -5.01 20.94
C GLY A 53 6.69 -3.75 20.33
N TYR A 54 5.61 -3.21 20.87
CA TYR A 54 5.04 -1.90 20.49
C TYR A 54 5.06 -0.93 21.66
N ASP A 55 4.93 0.37 21.36
CA ASP A 55 5.06 1.46 22.34
C ASP A 55 6.37 1.35 23.14
N LEU A 56 7.45 0.95 22.47
CA LEU A 56 8.74 0.80 23.09
C LEU A 56 9.26 2.17 23.54
N PRO A 57 9.91 2.26 24.72
CA PRO A 57 10.47 3.52 25.18
C PRO A 57 11.56 3.99 24.21
N VAL A 58 11.58 5.29 23.95
CA VAL A 58 12.59 5.95 23.13
C VAL A 58 13.48 6.76 24.05
N ASP A 59 14.79 6.59 23.90
CA ASP A 59 15.75 7.46 24.57
C ASP A 59 15.51 8.93 24.16
N GLU A 60 15.55 9.85 25.12
CA GLU A 60 15.14 11.24 24.87
C GLU A 60 16.09 11.93 23.87
N VAL A 61 17.37 11.55 23.84
CA VAL A 61 18.34 12.08 22.85
C VAL A 61 17.99 11.58 21.45
N VAL A 62 17.66 10.30 21.31
CA VAL A 62 17.25 9.70 20.03
C VAL A 62 15.94 10.31 19.53
N LYS A 63 15.02 10.59 20.44
CA LYS A 63 13.75 11.27 20.13
C LYS A 63 13.97 12.71 19.69
N GLU A 64 14.81 13.46 20.38
CA GLU A 64 15.19 14.83 20.00
C GLU A 64 15.89 14.87 18.63
N GLU A 65 16.80 13.92 18.36
CA GLU A 65 17.43 13.75 17.04
C GLU A 65 16.37 13.56 15.94
N ALA A 66 15.42 12.65 16.14
CA ALA A 66 14.37 12.39 15.15
C ALA A 66 13.47 13.62 14.90
N ILE A 67 13.17 14.38 15.96
CA ILE A 67 12.38 15.63 15.86
C ILE A 67 13.15 16.70 15.08
N GLU A 68 14.44 16.89 15.39
CA GLU A 68 15.27 17.91 14.78
C GLU A 68 15.56 17.59 13.30
N ASP A 69 15.83 16.32 12.99
CA ASP A 69 15.92 15.83 11.61
C ASP A 69 14.66 16.16 10.81
N CYS A 70 13.49 15.86 11.36
CA CYS A 70 12.21 16.16 10.71
C CYS A 70 12.05 17.65 10.41
N LYS A 71 12.29 18.52 11.41
CA LYS A 71 12.20 19.97 11.24
C LYS A 71 13.17 20.48 10.18
N ASN A 72 14.40 19.99 10.21
CA ASN A 72 15.44 20.39 9.27
C ASN A 72 15.09 19.96 7.84
N VAL A 73 14.62 18.72 7.64
CA VAL A 73 14.16 18.23 6.35
C VAL A 73 12.98 19.05 5.84
N MET A 74 11.95 19.25 6.67
CA MET A 74 10.79 20.06 6.28
C MET A 74 11.20 21.48 5.87
N ASN A 75 12.04 22.16 6.64
CA ASN A 75 12.46 23.53 6.33
C ASN A 75 13.16 23.67 4.96
N GLN A 76 13.86 22.63 4.49
CA GLN A 76 14.50 22.65 3.17
C GLN A 76 13.48 22.64 2.02
N MET A 77 12.38 21.90 2.18
CA MET A 77 11.30 21.81 1.21
C MET A 77 10.22 22.89 1.39
N LYS A 78 10.36 23.78 2.38
CA LYS A 78 9.39 24.83 2.71
C LYS A 78 9.05 25.72 1.53
N ALA A 79 10.07 26.17 0.78
CA ALA A 79 9.86 27.07 -0.36
C ALA A 79 9.03 26.41 -1.47
N ILE A 80 9.20 25.10 -1.68
CA ILE A 80 8.42 24.31 -2.65
C ILE A 80 6.98 24.19 -2.15
N TYR A 81 6.80 23.80 -0.88
CA TYR A 81 5.46 23.71 -0.27
C TYR A 81 4.70 25.03 -0.31
N GLN A 82 5.36 26.16 -0.08
CA GLN A 82 4.73 27.49 -0.10
C GLN A 82 4.27 27.93 -1.49
N LYS A 83 4.97 27.50 -2.54
CA LYS A 83 4.63 27.80 -3.93
C LYS A 83 3.62 26.82 -4.53
N ALA A 84 3.46 25.64 -3.93
CA ALA A 84 2.54 24.63 -4.40
C ALA A 84 1.10 25.14 -4.44
N ASP A 85 0.39 24.81 -5.52
CA ASP A 85 -1.06 24.91 -5.54
C ASP A 85 -1.65 23.83 -4.62
N LYS A 86 -2.41 24.28 -3.63
CA LYS A 86 -3.02 23.42 -2.58
C LYS A 86 -4.54 23.27 -2.79
N GLY A 87 -5.07 23.87 -3.86
CA GLY A 87 -6.50 23.97 -4.10
C GLY A 87 -7.24 24.76 -3.02
N THR A 88 -8.55 24.54 -2.93
CA THR A 88 -9.46 25.25 -2.02
C THR A 88 -9.96 24.40 -0.85
N SER A 89 -9.56 23.12 -0.81
CA SER A 89 -9.92 22.18 0.25
C SER A 89 -9.26 22.57 1.57
N SER A 90 -9.95 22.36 2.69
CA SER A 90 -9.37 22.52 4.03
C SER A 90 -8.27 21.49 4.32
N ASN A 91 -8.34 20.32 3.67
CA ASN A 91 -7.29 19.31 3.71
C ASN A 91 -6.37 19.51 2.50
N VAL A 92 -5.18 20.03 2.77
CA VAL A 92 -4.15 20.26 1.75
C VAL A 92 -3.72 18.95 1.13
N VAL A 93 -3.72 18.91 -0.21
CA VAL A 93 -3.15 17.81 -0.99
C VAL A 93 -2.25 18.42 -2.05
N VAL A 94 -0.94 18.17 -1.96
CA VAL A 94 0.03 18.58 -2.99
C VAL A 94 0.02 17.58 -4.16
N SER A 95 0.37 18.07 -5.35
CA SER A 95 0.44 17.23 -6.56
C SER A 95 1.63 16.26 -6.52
N GLU A 96 1.59 15.22 -7.37
CA GLU A 96 2.73 14.29 -7.52
C GLU A 96 4.00 15.03 -7.95
N THR A 97 3.89 15.98 -8.88
CA THR A 97 5.00 16.83 -9.32
C THR A 97 5.62 17.64 -8.18
N VAL A 98 4.80 18.21 -7.29
CA VAL A 98 5.32 18.94 -6.11
C VAL A 98 6.08 17.99 -5.17
N MET A 99 5.58 16.76 -4.95
CA MET A 99 6.30 15.77 -4.13
C MET A 99 7.62 15.33 -4.79
N GLU A 100 7.66 15.21 -6.12
CA GLU A 100 8.89 14.92 -6.88
C GLU A 100 9.92 16.06 -6.75
N GLU A 101 9.49 17.32 -6.84
CA GLU A 101 10.37 18.47 -6.58
C GLU A 101 10.95 18.44 -5.16
N MET A 102 10.13 18.12 -4.16
CA MET A 102 10.59 17.95 -2.78
C MET A 102 11.57 16.78 -2.63
N GLN A 103 11.33 15.67 -3.33
CA GLN A 103 12.19 14.50 -3.33
C GLN A 103 13.58 14.82 -3.89
N GLU A 104 13.65 15.59 -4.98
CA GLU A 104 14.92 15.99 -5.59
C GLU A 104 15.78 16.83 -4.64
N VAL A 105 15.18 17.71 -3.83
CA VAL A 105 15.93 18.46 -2.77
C VAL A 105 16.58 17.51 -1.77
N LEU A 106 15.90 16.42 -1.39
CA LEU A 106 16.40 15.48 -0.39
C LEU A 106 17.36 14.42 -0.96
N LYS A 107 17.21 14.11 -2.25
CA LYS A 107 18.07 13.16 -2.97
C LYS A 107 19.54 13.57 -2.94
N GLU A 108 19.84 14.87 -3.01
CA GLU A 108 21.21 15.41 -2.95
C GLU A 108 21.93 15.08 -1.63
N LYS A 109 21.19 14.76 -0.57
CA LYS A 109 21.75 14.37 0.73
C LYS A 109 22.16 12.90 0.80
N ASN A 110 22.04 12.18 -0.30
CA ASN A 110 22.40 10.77 -0.39
C ASN A 110 21.66 9.93 0.67
N VAL A 111 20.41 10.27 0.98
CA VAL A 111 19.53 9.48 1.87
C VAL A 111 18.42 8.84 1.05
N PRO A 112 17.91 7.64 1.40
CA PRO A 112 16.71 7.09 0.80
C PRO A 112 15.51 8.03 0.95
N VAL A 113 14.84 8.33 -0.15
CA VAL A 113 13.63 9.17 -0.14
C VAL A 113 12.59 8.59 -1.08
N ILE A 114 11.35 8.45 -0.63
CA ILE A 114 10.21 8.03 -1.44
C ILE A 114 9.06 9.01 -1.28
N THR A 115 8.15 9.09 -2.24
CA THR A 115 6.90 9.82 -2.07
C THR A 115 5.73 8.86 -1.84
N SER A 116 4.65 9.36 -1.25
CA SER A 116 3.38 8.63 -1.12
C SER A 116 2.59 8.56 -2.42
N ALA A 117 3.15 9.04 -3.54
CA ALA A 117 2.56 8.83 -4.86
C ALA A 117 2.69 7.35 -5.26
N PRO A 118 1.63 6.75 -5.82
CA PRO A 118 1.69 5.41 -6.39
C PRO A 118 2.79 5.30 -7.44
N TYR A 119 3.51 4.17 -7.39
CA TYR A 119 4.65 3.87 -8.26
C TYR A 119 5.80 4.89 -8.20
N SER A 120 5.90 5.70 -7.14
CA SER A 120 7.05 6.58 -6.93
C SER A 120 8.35 5.75 -6.84
N ASN A 121 9.39 6.21 -7.53
CA ASN A 121 10.71 5.63 -7.39
C ASN A 121 11.38 6.12 -6.12
N MET A 122 12.03 5.22 -5.39
CA MET A 122 12.90 5.61 -4.29
C MET A 122 14.20 6.24 -4.81
N ALA A 123 14.45 7.48 -4.43
CA ALA A 123 15.75 8.12 -4.61
C ALA A 123 16.77 7.45 -3.68
N ASN A 124 18.00 7.24 -4.16
CA ASN A 124 19.09 6.58 -3.41
C ASN A 124 18.71 5.17 -2.89
N TYR A 125 17.89 4.42 -3.64
CA TYR A 125 17.38 3.11 -3.23
C TYR A 125 18.47 2.08 -2.89
N SER A 126 19.64 2.17 -3.54
CA SER A 126 20.74 1.21 -3.34
C SER A 126 21.23 1.16 -1.90
N LYS A 127 21.09 2.26 -1.14
CA LYS A 127 21.42 2.28 0.29
C LYS A 127 20.45 1.45 1.12
N MET A 128 19.16 1.55 0.81
CA MET A 128 18.13 0.76 1.47
C MET A 128 18.28 -0.72 1.12
N GLU A 129 18.57 -1.01 -0.14
CA GLU A 129 18.88 -2.38 -0.59
C GLU A 129 20.14 -2.95 0.09
N GLU A 130 21.23 -2.18 0.20
CA GLU A 130 22.44 -2.59 0.92
C GLU A 130 22.14 -2.90 2.40
N PHE A 131 21.38 -2.04 3.08
CA PHE A 131 20.96 -2.26 4.47
C PHE A 131 20.17 -3.58 4.61
N LEU A 132 19.20 -3.81 3.73
CA LEU A 132 18.37 -5.02 3.77
C LEU A 132 19.20 -6.28 3.50
N PHE A 133 20.09 -6.27 2.50
CA PHE A 133 20.98 -7.40 2.23
C PHE A 133 21.97 -7.70 3.36
N ARG A 134 22.41 -6.68 4.09
CA ARG A 134 23.22 -6.87 5.29
C ARG A 134 22.41 -7.47 6.43
N ALA A 135 21.18 -6.99 6.64
CA ALA A 135 20.28 -7.55 7.64
C ALA A 135 19.93 -9.02 7.36
N GLU A 136 19.77 -9.42 6.08
CA GLU A 136 19.60 -10.83 5.69
C GLU A 136 20.82 -11.72 6.00
N GLN A 137 22.00 -11.12 6.18
CA GLN A 137 23.24 -11.79 6.57
C GLN A 137 23.49 -11.71 8.09
N ASP A 138 22.47 -11.39 8.88
CA ASP A 138 22.55 -11.19 10.33
C ASP A 138 23.55 -10.08 10.74
N LEU A 139 23.88 -9.14 9.85
CA LEU A 139 24.80 -8.04 10.13
C LEU A 139 24.05 -6.82 10.69
N PRO A 140 24.37 -6.36 11.91
CA PRO A 140 23.72 -5.18 12.48
C PRO A 140 23.92 -3.91 11.62
N GLY A 141 22.96 -3.01 11.71
CA GLY A 141 23.00 -1.71 11.06
C GLY A 141 21.73 -0.90 11.25
N ASP A 142 21.73 0.31 10.73
CA ASP A 142 20.56 1.17 10.68
C ASP A 142 20.51 1.99 9.39
N ILE A 143 19.32 2.43 9.03
CA ILE A 143 19.10 3.34 7.91
C ILE A 143 17.88 4.22 8.13
N VAL A 144 17.97 5.47 7.67
CA VAL A 144 16.86 6.42 7.66
C VAL A 144 16.29 6.55 6.25
N LEU A 145 14.99 6.33 6.12
CA LEU A 145 14.18 6.61 4.93
C LEU A 145 13.26 7.79 5.22
N TYR A 146 13.19 8.75 4.30
CA TYR A 146 12.18 9.80 4.33
C TYR A 146 11.05 9.49 3.35
N ARG A 147 9.80 9.52 3.82
CA ARG A 147 8.61 9.46 2.98
C ARG A 147 7.97 10.85 2.92
N ILE A 148 7.78 11.38 1.73
CA ILE A 148 7.05 12.64 1.50
C ILE A 148 5.56 12.32 1.31
N ASN A 149 4.72 12.94 2.13
CA ASN A 149 3.29 12.66 2.18
C ASN A 149 2.48 13.63 1.32
N ARG A 150 1.24 13.25 0.98
CA ARG A 150 0.33 14.07 0.15
C ARG A 150 -0.07 15.39 0.80
N ASP A 151 0.04 15.54 2.10
CA ASP A 151 -0.12 16.81 2.81
C ASP A 151 1.11 17.74 2.66
N GLY A 152 2.13 17.30 1.93
CA GLY A 152 3.41 17.96 1.78
C GLY A 152 4.30 17.82 3.00
N GLY A 153 3.90 17.08 4.05
CA GLY A 153 4.74 16.76 5.19
C GLY A 153 5.62 15.53 4.94
N ILE A 154 6.23 15.00 6.01
CA ILE A 154 7.10 13.83 5.94
C ILE A 154 6.86 12.81 7.05
N GLU A 155 7.26 11.58 6.78
CA GLU A 155 7.58 10.56 7.77
C GLU A 155 9.08 10.23 7.68
N ARG A 156 9.79 10.34 8.81
CA ARG A 156 11.15 9.82 8.99
C ARG A 156 11.04 8.41 9.54
N LEU A 157 11.50 7.42 8.78
CA LEU A 157 11.44 6.00 9.11
C LEU A 157 12.88 5.49 9.33
N LYS A 158 13.30 5.37 10.58
CA LYS A 158 14.61 4.80 10.92
C LYS A 158 14.46 3.32 11.23
N PHE A 159 14.95 2.47 10.34
CA PHE A 159 15.04 1.04 10.54
C PHE A 159 16.36 0.72 11.24
N ASN A 160 16.31 -0.10 12.29
CA ASN A 160 17.49 -0.58 12.99
C ASN A 160 17.40 -2.09 13.13
N TYR A 161 18.45 -2.79 12.71
CA TYR A 161 18.59 -4.22 12.87
C TYR A 161 19.75 -4.50 13.81
N ASP A 162 19.48 -5.20 14.91
CA ASP A 162 20.46 -5.44 15.99
C ASP A 162 21.27 -6.74 15.81
N GLY A 163 21.07 -7.46 14.70
CA GLY A 163 21.61 -8.79 14.46
C GLY A 163 20.65 -9.93 14.84
N THR A 164 19.46 -9.61 15.35
CA THR A 164 18.40 -10.58 15.65
C THR A 164 17.03 -10.05 15.23
N ASP A 165 16.65 -8.88 15.75
CA ASP A 165 15.36 -8.24 15.53
C ASP A 165 15.52 -6.93 14.76
N MET A 166 14.48 -6.55 14.01
CA MET A 166 14.41 -5.26 13.34
C MET A 166 13.41 -4.36 14.07
N TYR A 167 13.72 -3.07 14.16
CA TYR A 167 12.90 -2.06 14.81
C TYR A 167 12.71 -0.87 13.89
N LEU A 168 11.57 -0.20 14.04
CA LEU A 168 11.23 1.03 13.34
C LEU A 168 11.01 2.15 14.36
N LEU A 169 11.86 3.18 14.29
CA LEU A 169 11.60 4.47 14.90
C LEU A 169 11.00 5.39 13.84
N ALA A 170 9.71 5.67 13.95
CA ALA A 170 8.98 6.54 13.02
C ALA A 170 8.71 7.90 13.68
N ALA A 171 8.94 8.98 12.94
CA ALA A 171 8.55 10.33 13.34
C ALA A 171 7.78 11.00 12.20
N LYS A 172 6.56 11.47 12.48
CA LYS A 172 5.71 12.16 11.51
C LYS A 172 5.72 13.66 11.76
N ALA A 173 5.92 14.42 10.71
CA ALA A 173 5.92 15.87 10.76
C ALA A 173 5.05 16.46 9.63
N VAL A 174 4.23 17.45 9.98
CA VAL A 174 3.29 18.11 9.09
C VAL A 174 3.47 19.63 9.16
N TRP A 175 2.88 20.34 8.19
CA TRP A 175 2.87 21.79 8.19
C TRP A 175 1.81 22.31 9.16
N GLY A 176 2.25 22.99 10.21
CA GLY A 176 1.40 23.69 11.17
C GLY A 176 1.13 25.15 10.78
N MET A 177 0.71 25.95 11.76
CA MET A 177 0.43 27.38 11.55
C MET A 177 1.65 28.11 10.96
N ASN A 178 1.38 29.00 10.01
CA ASN A 178 2.41 29.77 9.28
C ASN A 178 3.45 28.91 8.54
N ASP A 179 3.03 27.73 8.06
CA ASP A 179 3.89 26.75 7.40
C ASP A 179 5.13 26.39 8.23
N ASN A 180 4.97 26.27 9.54
CA ASN A 180 6.04 25.81 10.43
C ASN A 180 5.94 24.30 10.65
N PRO A 181 7.07 23.56 10.63
CA PRO A 181 7.07 22.14 10.94
C PRO A 181 6.47 21.85 12.32
N SER A 182 5.56 20.89 12.38
CA SER A 182 4.94 20.41 13.62
C SER A 182 5.02 18.88 13.69
N ILE A 183 5.47 18.35 14.82
CA ILE A 183 5.60 16.91 15.03
C ILE A 183 4.25 16.36 15.47
N VAL A 184 3.77 15.35 14.77
CA VAL A 184 2.51 14.65 15.08
C VAL A 184 2.76 13.54 16.09
N TYR A 185 3.77 12.70 15.84
CA TYR A 185 4.17 11.63 16.75
C TYR A 185 5.63 11.23 16.53
N VAL A 186 6.18 10.56 17.54
CA VAL A 186 7.39 9.74 17.45
C VAL A 186 7.04 8.39 18.09
N SER A 187 7.26 7.29 17.39
CA SER A 187 6.93 5.93 17.83
C SER A 187 8.09 4.99 17.59
N TYR A 188 8.29 4.03 18.50
CA TYR A 188 9.31 2.99 18.36
C TYR A 188 8.69 1.61 18.56
N THR A 189 8.86 0.76 17.55
CA THR A 189 8.14 -0.51 17.45
C THR A 189 9.05 -1.55 16.82
N ARG A 190 9.08 -2.76 17.40
CA ARG A 190 9.73 -3.93 16.80
C ARG A 190 8.90 -4.41 15.61
N ILE A 191 9.59 -4.85 14.57
CA ILE A 191 9.01 -5.51 13.41
C ILE A 191 8.91 -7.01 13.74
N GLU A 192 7.69 -7.54 13.74
CA GLU A 192 7.39 -8.96 14.01
C GLU A 192 7.96 -9.84 12.90
N GLU A 193 7.72 -9.45 11.64
CA GLU A 193 8.19 -10.16 10.45
C GLU A 193 8.53 -9.17 9.34
N TRP A 194 9.55 -9.48 8.54
CA TRP A 194 9.89 -8.72 7.35
C TRP A 194 10.48 -9.60 6.26
N LYS A 195 10.40 -9.13 5.02
CA LYS A 195 11.04 -9.73 3.85
C LYS A 195 11.45 -8.67 2.84
N TYR A 196 12.58 -8.88 2.18
CA TYR A 196 12.91 -8.19 0.94
C TYR A 196 12.77 -9.18 -0.22
N THR A 197 11.97 -8.80 -1.21
CA THR A 197 11.60 -9.69 -2.33
C THR A 197 12.53 -9.46 -3.52
N GLU A 198 12.72 -10.48 -4.35
CA GLU A 198 13.47 -10.34 -5.62
C GLU A 198 12.84 -9.31 -6.56
N LYS A 199 11.52 -9.10 -6.44
CA LYS A 199 10.78 -8.08 -7.18
C LYS A 199 11.07 -6.67 -6.69
N GLY A 200 11.79 -6.48 -5.58
CA GLY A 200 12.21 -5.17 -5.08
C GLY A 200 11.29 -4.54 -4.05
N TRP A 201 10.32 -5.30 -3.52
CA TRP A 201 9.46 -4.88 -2.41
C TRP A 201 10.06 -5.25 -1.06
N PHE A 202 10.11 -4.29 -0.14
CA PHE A 202 10.34 -4.52 1.28
C PHE A 202 9.01 -4.52 2.01
N GLY A 203 8.58 -5.69 2.49
CA GLY A 203 7.36 -5.87 3.26
C GLY A 203 7.68 -6.17 4.71
N TYR A 204 6.95 -5.55 5.64
CA TYR A 204 7.11 -5.80 7.07
C TYR A 204 5.80 -5.68 7.83
N THR A 205 5.69 -6.37 8.96
CA THR A 205 4.57 -6.28 9.90
C THR A 205 5.09 -5.85 11.26
N LEU A 206 4.59 -4.73 11.77
CA LEU A 206 4.92 -4.23 13.10
C LEU A 206 4.26 -5.09 14.17
N CYS A 207 4.93 -5.23 15.32
CA CYS A 207 4.24 -5.66 16.53
C CYS A 207 3.13 -4.63 16.82
N VAL A 208 1.91 -5.11 17.06
CA VAL A 208 0.72 -4.29 17.33
C VAL A 208 -0.08 -4.91 18.47
N PRO A 209 -0.89 -4.13 19.21
CA PRO A 209 -1.78 -4.68 20.22
C PRO A 209 -2.76 -5.69 19.59
N LYS A 210 -3.00 -6.81 20.29
CA LYS A 210 -3.88 -7.91 19.85
C LYS A 210 -5.07 -8.05 20.80
N TYR A 211 -6.17 -8.65 20.35
CA TYR A 211 -7.30 -8.95 21.23
C TYR A 211 -6.85 -9.74 22.47
N PRO A 212 -7.35 -9.43 23.68
CA PRO A 212 -8.44 -8.49 23.99
C PRO A 212 -8.01 -7.05 24.33
N GLU A 213 -6.74 -6.65 24.13
CA GLU A 213 -6.26 -5.30 24.48
C GLU A 213 -6.95 -4.19 23.68
N VAL A 214 -7.31 -4.51 22.44
CA VAL A 214 -8.05 -3.66 21.50
C VAL A 214 -9.37 -4.33 21.13
N SER A 215 -10.37 -3.51 20.77
CA SER A 215 -11.67 -3.97 20.30
C SER A 215 -11.73 -4.19 18.78
N GLU A 216 -10.68 -3.80 18.07
CA GLU A 216 -10.57 -3.89 16.61
C GLU A 216 -9.18 -4.42 16.23
N ALA A 217 -9.09 -5.15 15.12
CA ALA A 217 -7.81 -5.64 14.63
C ALA A 217 -6.97 -4.46 14.11
N VAL A 218 -5.75 -4.33 14.62
CA VAL A 218 -4.79 -3.32 14.15
C VAL A 218 -3.96 -3.93 13.04
N ASP A 219 -3.94 -3.28 11.87
CA ASP A 219 -3.07 -3.67 10.76
C ASP A 219 -1.67 -3.08 10.98
N GLY A 220 -0.69 -3.95 11.20
CA GLY A 220 0.72 -3.59 11.32
C GLY A 220 1.50 -3.73 10.01
N SER A 221 0.86 -4.20 8.94
CA SER A 221 1.52 -4.50 7.67
C SER A 221 1.85 -3.23 6.88
N SER A 222 2.98 -3.26 6.17
CA SER A 222 3.40 -2.21 5.25
C SER A 222 4.26 -2.78 4.14
N MET A 223 4.19 -2.18 2.95
CA MET A 223 5.10 -2.48 1.84
C MET A 223 5.69 -1.20 1.25
N ILE A 224 6.98 -1.26 0.94
CA ILE A 224 7.74 -0.15 0.35
C ILE A 224 8.47 -0.68 -0.89
N ARG A 225 8.24 -0.02 -2.03
CA ARG A 225 8.96 -0.27 -3.28
C ARG A 225 10.39 0.27 -3.13
N ILE A 226 11.36 -0.61 -2.92
CA ILE A 226 12.77 -0.22 -2.78
C ILE A 226 13.38 -0.08 -4.17
N LYS A 227 13.44 -1.18 -4.91
CA LYS A 227 13.97 -1.20 -6.25
C LYS A 227 12.94 -0.61 -7.22
N PRO A 228 13.29 0.44 -7.98
CA PRO A 228 12.41 1.03 -8.98
C PRO A 228 11.96 0.02 -10.04
N LEU A 229 10.75 0.23 -10.56
CA LEU A 229 10.35 -0.31 -11.86
C LEU A 229 11.11 0.36 -13.00
N SER A 230 11.09 -0.27 -14.17
CA SER A 230 11.41 0.46 -15.40
C SER A 230 10.42 1.62 -15.61
N ASP A 231 10.89 2.69 -16.24
CA ASP A 231 10.06 3.86 -16.52
C ASP A 231 8.81 3.49 -17.34
N GLU A 232 8.99 2.61 -18.33
CA GLU A 232 7.90 2.11 -19.17
C GLU A 232 6.83 1.36 -18.35
N CYS A 233 7.23 0.43 -17.49
CA CYS A 233 6.31 -0.31 -16.63
C CYS A 233 5.55 0.63 -15.68
N ARG A 234 6.22 1.65 -15.13
CA ARG A 234 5.60 2.65 -14.26
C ARG A 234 4.57 3.50 -15.02
N GLU A 235 4.93 4.00 -16.19
CA GLU A 235 4.04 4.81 -17.04
C GLU A 235 2.81 4.01 -17.47
N VAL A 236 3.00 2.77 -17.91
CA VAL A 236 1.90 1.89 -18.29
C VAL A 236 1.07 1.48 -17.07
N SER A 237 1.66 1.29 -15.89
CA SER A 237 0.90 1.06 -14.65
C SER A 237 -0.05 2.21 -14.34
N LYS A 238 0.47 3.44 -14.34
CA LYS A 238 -0.32 4.66 -14.10
C LYS A 238 -1.44 4.83 -15.12
N ARG A 239 -1.15 4.59 -16.40
CA ARG A 239 -2.10 4.77 -17.51
C ARG A 239 -3.18 3.69 -17.57
N CYS A 240 -2.80 2.43 -17.36
CA CYS A 240 -3.64 1.29 -17.75
C CYS A 240 -4.27 0.52 -16.58
N VAL A 241 -3.74 0.59 -15.36
CA VAL A 241 -4.28 -0.25 -14.26
C VAL A 241 -4.50 0.50 -12.96
N TYR A 242 -3.78 1.60 -12.73
CA TYR A 242 -3.86 2.36 -11.48
C TYR A 242 -5.27 2.83 -11.12
N LEU A 243 -5.96 3.44 -12.09
CA LEU A 243 -7.30 3.96 -11.85
C LEU A 243 -8.37 2.88 -11.79
N LEU A 244 -8.15 1.71 -12.40
CA LEU A 244 -9.04 0.57 -12.26
C LEU A 244 -8.94 -0.03 -10.85
N GLY A 245 -7.72 -0.35 -10.40
CA GLY A 245 -7.51 -1.11 -9.16
C GLY A 245 -8.25 -2.46 -9.16
N TYR A 246 -8.43 -3.02 -7.96
CA TYR A 246 -9.18 -4.26 -7.75
C TYR A 246 -10.50 -4.04 -6.98
N GLN A 247 -10.86 -2.77 -6.73
CA GLN A 247 -12.07 -2.40 -6.00
C GLN A 247 -13.19 -2.02 -6.96
N GLY A 248 -14.42 -2.44 -6.67
CA GLY A 248 -15.64 -1.94 -7.32
C GLY A 248 -15.85 -2.32 -8.79
N ASN A 249 -14.92 -3.04 -9.41
CA ASN A 249 -15.00 -3.60 -10.75
C ASN A 249 -14.30 -4.97 -10.80
N ASN A 250 -14.50 -5.73 -11.88
CA ASN A 250 -13.95 -7.09 -12.00
C ASN A 250 -13.05 -7.30 -13.24
N LEU A 251 -12.63 -6.24 -13.92
CA LEU A 251 -11.87 -6.36 -15.17
C LEU A 251 -10.51 -7.02 -14.96
N LEU A 252 -9.79 -6.67 -13.89
CA LEU A 252 -8.53 -7.30 -13.50
C LEU A 252 -8.71 -8.56 -12.64
N CYS A 253 -9.93 -8.79 -12.14
CA CYS A 253 -10.28 -9.87 -11.20
C CYS A 253 -10.87 -11.11 -11.89
N SER A 254 -11.04 -11.08 -13.21
CA SER A 254 -11.74 -12.12 -13.96
C SER A 254 -10.94 -12.55 -15.18
N ASP A 255 -11.05 -13.82 -15.56
CA ASP A 255 -10.66 -14.27 -16.88
C ASP A 255 -11.71 -13.84 -17.89
N TRP A 256 -11.29 -13.16 -18.96
CA TRP A 256 -12.18 -12.74 -20.05
C TRP A 256 -11.37 -12.46 -21.32
N ASP A 257 -12.01 -12.58 -22.48
CA ASP A 257 -11.45 -12.21 -23.77
C ASP A 257 -12.55 -11.76 -24.73
N ARG A 258 -12.22 -11.50 -26.00
CA ARG A 258 -13.20 -11.07 -27.00
C ARG A 258 -14.36 -12.05 -27.21
N SER A 259 -14.16 -13.34 -26.92
CA SER A 259 -15.18 -14.38 -27.08
C SER A 259 -16.11 -14.49 -25.87
N ASP A 260 -15.65 -14.10 -24.69
CA ASP A 260 -16.43 -14.09 -23.46
C ASP A 260 -16.16 -12.85 -22.60
N MET A 261 -17.14 -11.93 -22.60
CA MET A 261 -17.15 -10.72 -21.77
C MET A 261 -18.42 -10.60 -20.91
N GLU A 262 -19.34 -11.57 -20.97
CA GLU A 262 -20.66 -11.45 -20.35
C GLU A 262 -20.58 -11.27 -18.83
N GLY A 263 -19.54 -11.81 -18.20
CA GLY A 263 -19.30 -11.72 -16.76
C GLY A 263 -18.78 -10.36 -16.28
N LEU A 264 -18.43 -9.40 -17.15
CA LEU A 264 -17.92 -8.10 -16.70
C LEU A 264 -19.01 -7.24 -16.05
N ASP A 265 -18.66 -6.53 -14.97
CA ASP A 265 -19.52 -5.52 -14.36
C ASP A 265 -19.35 -4.17 -15.07
N TYR A 266 -20.09 -4.00 -16.17
CA TYR A 266 -20.08 -2.76 -16.96
C TYR A 266 -20.52 -1.54 -16.14
N ASN A 267 -21.56 -1.68 -15.31
CA ASN A 267 -22.08 -0.60 -14.48
C ASN A 267 -21.03 -0.17 -13.44
N GLY A 268 -20.32 -1.15 -12.85
CA GLY A 268 -19.22 -0.90 -11.94
C GLY A 268 -17.99 -0.30 -12.63
N LEU A 269 -17.68 -0.72 -13.86
CA LEU A 269 -16.53 -0.21 -14.64
C LEU A 269 -16.68 1.26 -15.05
N TYR A 270 -17.91 1.72 -15.29
CA TYR A 270 -18.18 3.04 -15.85
C TYR A 270 -17.45 4.18 -15.13
N GLU A 271 -17.53 4.25 -13.81
CA GLU A 271 -16.93 5.36 -13.05
C GLU A 271 -15.40 5.39 -13.10
N TYR A 272 -14.78 4.22 -13.25
CA TYR A 272 -13.32 4.09 -13.38
C TYR A 272 -12.86 4.51 -14.77
N LEU A 273 -13.55 4.03 -15.82
CA LEU A 273 -13.28 4.42 -17.20
C LEU A 273 -13.57 5.91 -17.43
N TYR A 274 -14.60 6.45 -16.78
CA TYR A 274 -14.93 7.87 -16.81
C TYR A 274 -13.77 8.69 -16.25
N ARG A 275 -13.25 8.30 -15.08
CA ARG A 275 -12.10 8.95 -14.47
C ARG A 275 -10.83 8.84 -15.31
N MET A 276 -10.64 7.72 -16.01
CA MET A 276 -9.52 7.56 -16.92
C MET A 276 -9.62 8.49 -18.14
N LYS A 277 -10.81 8.67 -18.70
CA LYS A 277 -11.03 9.51 -19.88
C LYS A 277 -11.01 11.00 -19.56
N TYR A 278 -11.72 11.41 -18.51
CA TYR A 278 -11.99 12.82 -18.20
C TYR A 278 -11.08 13.37 -17.09
N GLY A 279 -10.36 12.52 -16.36
CA GLY A 279 -9.46 12.94 -15.28
C GLY A 279 -10.16 13.30 -13.96
N GLU A 280 -11.49 13.24 -13.91
CA GLU A 280 -12.30 13.58 -12.74
C GLU A 280 -13.26 12.45 -12.34
N ARG A 281 -13.78 12.51 -11.11
CA ARG A 281 -14.75 11.51 -10.65
C ARG A 281 -16.09 11.79 -11.32
N TYR A 282 -16.80 10.73 -11.70
CA TYR A 282 -18.17 10.86 -12.14
C TYR A 282 -19.05 11.36 -10.99
N GLU A 283 -19.80 12.43 -11.24
CA GLU A 283 -20.80 12.96 -10.30
C GLU A 283 -22.20 12.72 -10.86
N PHE A 284 -22.97 11.88 -10.16
CA PHE A 284 -24.33 11.59 -10.57
C PHE A 284 -25.26 12.78 -10.32
N SER A 285 -25.96 13.19 -11.37
CA SER A 285 -27.04 14.16 -11.24
C SER A 285 -28.28 13.46 -10.67
N GLY A 286 -28.62 13.70 -9.41
CA GLY A 286 -29.76 13.07 -8.72
C GLY A 286 -31.15 13.28 -9.35
N ASN A 287 -31.24 14.02 -10.46
CA ASN A 287 -32.44 14.25 -11.23
C ASN A 287 -32.61 13.29 -12.43
N SER A 288 -31.66 12.38 -12.69
CA SER A 288 -31.79 11.37 -13.77
C SER A 288 -32.18 9.99 -13.21
N SER A 289 -32.77 9.18 -14.07
CA SER A 289 -33.08 7.76 -13.81
C SER A 289 -31.86 6.84 -13.93
N GLY A 290 -30.67 7.39 -14.23
CA GLY A 290 -29.45 6.64 -14.55
C GLY A 290 -28.54 7.41 -15.51
N ILE A 291 -27.48 6.75 -15.97
CA ILE A 291 -26.55 7.30 -16.98
C ILE A 291 -27.21 7.17 -18.36
N PRO A 292 -27.26 8.23 -19.19
CA PRO A 292 -27.80 8.14 -20.56
C PRO A 292 -27.14 7.03 -21.38
N ALA A 293 -27.95 6.25 -22.11
CA ALA A 293 -27.47 5.06 -22.81
C ALA A 293 -26.31 5.34 -23.78
N GLU A 294 -26.43 6.40 -24.57
CA GLU A 294 -25.40 6.80 -25.53
C GLU A 294 -24.08 7.19 -24.84
N GLU A 295 -24.14 7.91 -23.72
CA GLU A 295 -22.96 8.30 -22.93
C GLU A 295 -22.26 7.05 -22.37
N PHE A 296 -23.05 6.16 -21.76
CA PHE A 296 -22.57 4.91 -21.20
C PHE A 296 -21.92 4.02 -22.25
N GLU A 297 -22.65 3.71 -23.31
CA GLU A 297 -22.21 2.80 -24.37
C GLU A 297 -20.96 3.32 -25.07
N ASN A 298 -20.92 4.60 -25.43
CA ASN A 298 -19.76 5.19 -26.09
C ASN A 298 -18.51 5.11 -25.23
N LEU A 299 -18.61 5.38 -23.92
CA LEU A 299 -17.47 5.27 -23.02
C LEU A 299 -16.98 3.82 -22.90
N ILE A 300 -17.88 2.87 -22.67
CA ILE A 300 -17.50 1.46 -22.54
C ILE A 300 -16.85 0.94 -23.84
N MET A 301 -17.44 1.25 -25.00
CA MET A 301 -16.91 0.84 -26.31
C MET A 301 -15.57 1.51 -26.65
N GLU A 302 -15.25 2.66 -26.05
CA GLU A 302 -13.95 3.30 -26.21
C GLU A 302 -12.82 2.43 -25.65
N PHE A 303 -13.05 1.79 -24.50
CA PHE A 303 -12.05 0.98 -23.79
C PHE A 303 -12.16 -0.53 -24.03
N LEU A 304 -13.33 -1.04 -24.44
CA LEU A 304 -13.57 -2.47 -24.64
C LEU A 304 -14.03 -2.79 -26.08
N PRO A 305 -13.64 -3.95 -26.65
CA PRO A 305 -14.00 -4.37 -28.00
C PRO A 305 -15.42 -4.98 -28.04
N ILE A 306 -16.42 -4.22 -27.59
CA ILE A 306 -17.81 -4.64 -27.42
C ILE A 306 -18.75 -3.74 -28.25
N THR A 307 -19.99 -4.19 -28.52
CA THR A 307 -21.03 -3.38 -29.17
C THR A 307 -22.09 -2.87 -28.18
N ALA A 308 -22.81 -1.80 -28.56
CA ALA A 308 -23.93 -1.28 -27.80
C ALA A 308 -25.00 -2.35 -27.50
N GLU A 309 -25.30 -3.24 -28.45
CA GLU A 309 -26.27 -4.33 -28.25
C GLU A 309 -25.82 -5.32 -27.17
N GLN A 310 -24.51 -5.62 -27.14
CA GLN A 310 -23.93 -6.48 -26.11
C GLN A 310 -23.96 -5.79 -24.74
N ILE A 311 -23.66 -4.49 -24.68
CA ILE A 311 -23.77 -3.70 -23.44
C ILE A 311 -25.21 -3.69 -22.93
N LYS A 312 -26.21 -3.42 -23.79
CA LYS A 312 -27.64 -3.46 -23.39
C LYS A 312 -28.08 -4.82 -22.86
N LYS A 313 -27.46 -5.91 -23.35
CA LYS A 313 -27.76 -7.28 -22.92
C LYS A 313 -27.12 -7.61 -21.56
N TRP A 314 -25.93 -7.11 -21.29
CA TRP A 314 -25.11 -7.56 -20.15
C TRP A 314 -24.98 -6.51 -19.03
N ALA A 315 -25.19 -5.24 -19.28
CA ALA A 315 -25.28 -4.22 -18.24
C ALA A 315 -26.71 -4.12 -17.69
N VAL A 316 -26.88 -3.44 -16.55
CA VAL A 316 -28.19 -3.17 -15.97
C VAL A 316 -28.81 -1.97 -16.70
N PHE A 317 -29.62 -2.27 -17.72
CA PHE A 317 -30.22 -1.31 -18.65
C PHE A 317 -31.72 -1.11 -18.39
N ASP A 318 -32.15 0.15 -18.31
CA ASP A 318 -33.55 0.57 -18.28
C ASP A 318 -34.00 1.00 -19.69
N SER A 319 -34.80 0.15 -20.32
CA SER A 319 -35.33 0.41 -21.66
C SER A 319 -36.41 1.50 -21.71
N GLU A 320 -37.11 1.76 -20.61
CA GLU A 320 -38.16 2.80 -20.54
C GLU A 320 -37.50 4.19 -20.58
N HIS A 321 -36.44 4.37 -19.80
CA HIS A 321 -35.76 5.66 -19.67
C HIS A 321 -34.54 5.79 -20.60
N GLN A 322 -34.12 4.72 -21.28
CA GLN A 322 -32.88 4.66 -22.06
C GLN A 322 -31.66 5.05 -21.22
N THR A 323 -31.56 4.46 -20.03
CA THR A 323 -30.46 4.72 -19.09
C THR A 323 -29.86 3.43 -18.54
N TYR A 324 -28.64 3.50 -18.03
CA TYR A 324 -28.01 2.43 -17.25
C TYR A 324 -28.01 2.80 -15.76
N ASP A 325 -28.32 1.84 -14.91
CA ASP A 325 -28.31 2.03 -13.47
C ASP A 325 -26.88 2.37 -12.99
N TRP A 326 -26.78 3.29 -12.04
CA TRP A 326 -25.51 3.62 -11.40
C TRP A 326 -25.67 3.77 -9.90
N GLU A 327 -24.71 3.25 -9.16
CA GLU A 327 -24.65 3.39 -7.71
C GLU A 327 -23.21 3.65 -7.28
N ARG A 328 -23.02 4.73 -6.53
CA ARG A 328 -21.72 5.09 -5.95
C ARG A 328 -21.21 3.95 -5.08
N LEU A 329 -19.95 3.55 -5.27
CA LEU A 329 -19.29 2.62 -4.34
C LEU A 329 -19.30 3.21 -2.91
N GLY A 330 -19.84 2.47 -1.96
CA GLY A 330 -20.04 2.95 -0.60
C GLY A 330 -20.30 1.83 0.41
N CYS A 331 -20.50 2.21 1.67
CA CYS A 331 -20.86 1.26 2.71
C CYS A 331 -22.10 0.46 2.31
N LEU A 332 -22.10 -0.85 2.59
CA LEU A 332 -23.19 -1.80 2.33
C LEU A 332 -23.35 -2.30 0.87
N ASN A 333 -22.72 -1.67 -0.12
CA ASN A 333 -22.83 -2.11 -1.52
C ASN A 333 -21.55 -2.77 -2.09
N TYR A 334 -20.50 -2.91 -1.29
CA TYR A 334 -19.37 -3.79 -1.58
C TYR A 334 -18.84 -4.46 -0.31
N SER A 335 -18.16 -5.60 -0.47
CA SER A 335 -17.45 -6.28 0.60
C SER A 335 -16.01 -5.76 0.67
N PRO A 336 -15.58 -5.11 1.77
CA PRO A 336 -14.18 -4.74 1.95
C PRO A 336 -13.35 -6.01 2.01
N THR A 337 -12.40 -6.15 1.10
CA THR A 337 -11.43 -7.25 1.09
C THR A 337 -10.04 -6.64 1.02
N TYR A 338 -9.05 -7.27 1.68
CA TYR A 338 -7.64 -6.88 1.53
C TYR A 338 -7.21 -6.93 0.06
N PHE A 339 -7.80 -7.85 -0.73
CA PHE A 339 -7.55 -7.94 -2.15
C PHE A 339 -7.96 -6.66 -2.90
N GLY A 340 -9.14 -6.11 -2.58
CA GLY A 340 -9.65 -4.89 -3.21
C GLY A 340 -8.77 -3.65 -3.01
N THR A 341 -7.97 -3.60 -1.95
CA THR A 341 -7.01 -2.50 -1.69
C THR A 341 -5.65 -2.71 -2.33
N SER A 342 -5.43 -3.84 -3.03
CA SER A 342 -4.16 -4.13 -3.69
C SER A 342 -3.86 -3.11 -4.80
N LEU A 343 -2.59 -2.76 -4.93
CA LEU A 343 -2.06 -1.92 -6.01
C LEU A 343 -1.72 -2.80 -7.22
N PRO A 344 -2.38 -2.63 -8.38
CA PRO A 344 -1.97 -3.33 -9.60
C PRO A 344 -0.68 -2.72 -10.12
N GLU A 345 0.30 -3.55 -10.46
CA GLU A 345 1.61 -3.11 -10.91
C GLU A 345 2.01 -3.87 -12.17
N VAL A 346 2.26 -3.16 -13.27
CA VAL A 346 2.84 -3.78 -14.48
C VAL A 346 4.32 -4.02 -14.21
N VAL A 347 4.74 -5.27 -14.28
CA VAL A 347 6.14 -5.69 -14.02
C VAL A 347 6.87 -6.13 -15.29
N GLU A 348 6.12 -6.41 -16.36
CA GLU A 348 6.67 -6.78 -17.65
C GLU A 348 5.70 -6.39 -18.77
N ILE A 349 6.26 -6.00 -19.92
CA ILE A 349 5.51 -5.66 -21.13
C ILE A 349 6.08 -6.53 -22.25
N ARG A 350 5.21 -7.29 -22.92
CA ARG A 350 5.55 -8.17 -24.03
C ARG A 350 4.75 -7.80 -25.27
N ASP A 351 5.36 -7.86 -26.44
CA ASP A 351 4.63 -7.84 -27.70
C ASP A 351 4.01 -9.22 -27.93
N SER A 352 2.68 -9.29 -28.07
CA SER A 352 2.00 -10.56 -28.37
C SER A 352 1.99 -10.92 -29.86
N GLY A 353 2.47 -10.01 -30.72
CA GLY A 353 2.16 -9.99 -32.14
C GLY A 353 0.76 -9.42 -32.41
N GLU A 354 0.46 -9.20 -33.69
CA GLU A 354 -0.84 -8.70 -34.17
C GLU A 354 -1.25 -7.30 -33.68
N GLY A 355 -0.27 -6.50 -33.23
CA GLY A 355 -0.49 -5.12 -32.78
C GLY A 355 -1.09 -5.00 -31.39
N ASN A 356 -1.07 -6.08 -30.59
CA ASN A 356 -1.42 -6.04 -29.16
C ASN A 356 -0.17 -6.22 -28.30
N ASN A 357 -0.26 -5.76 -27.05
CA ASN A 357 0.74 -5.94 -26.01
C ASN A 357 0.13 -6.75 -24.87
N VAL A 358 0.95 -7.57 -24.22
CA VAL A 358 0.61 -8.27 -22.99
C VAL A 358 1.33 -7.59 -21.85
N LEU A 359 0.57 -7.10 -20.89
CA LEU A 359 1.05 -6.53 -19.64
C LEU A 359 0.98 -7.60 -18.57
N VAL A 360 2.12 -7.94 -17.96
CA VAL A 360 2.14 -8.80 -16.77
C VAL A 360 1.89 -7.91 -15.56
N VAL A 361 0.77 -8.13 -14.88
CA VAL A 361 0.28 -7.30 -13.78
C VAL A 361 0.29 -8.09 -12.49
N ASP A 362 1.03 -7.62 -11.48
CA ASP A 362 0.99 -8.14 -10.13
C ASP A 362 -0.01 -7.34 -9.26
N ALA A 363 -0.76 -8.04 -8.40
CA ALA A 363 -1.55 -7.43 -7.35
C ALA A 363 -0.73 -7.33 -6.06
N VAL A 364 -0.15 -6.16 -5.79
CA VAL A 364 0.64 -5.91 -4.57
C VAL A 364 -0.30 -5.55 -3.43
N CYS A 365 -0.32 -6.33 -2.35
CA CYS A 365 -1.16 -6.11 -1.19
C CYS A 365 -0.29 -5.82 0.04
N ASP A 366 -0.47 -4.65 0.63
CA ASP A 366 0.21 -4.18 1.85
C ASP A 366 -0.66 -4.25 3.10
N THR A 367 -1.94 -4.63 2.94
CA THR A 367 -2.97 -4.59 3.97
C THR A 367 -3.16 -5.99 4.55
N PHE A 368 -2.96 -6.17 5.87
CA PHE A 368 -2.98 -7.43 6.62
C PHE A 368 -2.01 -8.54 6.17
N ILE A 369 -1.57 -8.51 4.93
CA ILE A 369 -0.57 -9.38 4.33
C ILE A 369 0.49 -8.50 3.67
N CYS A 370 1.73 -8.96 3.67
CA CYS A 370 2.77 -8.37 2.85
C CYS A 370 2.99 -9.29 1.65
N ASN A 371 2.26 -9.09 0.56
CA ASN A 371 2.37 -9.92 -0.64
C ASN A 371 2.58 -9.05 -1.88
N ASP A 372 3.73 -9.24 -2.52
CA ASP A 372 4.16 -8.53 -3.73
C ASP A 372 3.50 -9.05 -5.01
N ALA A 373 2.72 -10.14 -4.94
CA ALA A 373 1.87 -10.63 -6.03
C ALA A 373 0.81 -11.60 -5.49
N VAL A 374 -0.28 -11.09 -4.92
CA VAL A 374 -1.42 -11.93 -4.50
C VAL A 374 -1.95 -12.75 -5.68
N ILE A 375 -2.05 -12.09 -6.83
CA ILE A 375 -2.22 -12.73 -8.13
C ILE A 375 -1.27 -12.07 -9.13
N THR A 376 -0.99 -12.79 -10.21
CA THR A 376 -0.37 -12.25 -11.42
C THR A 376 -1.30 -12.50 -12.59
N SER A 377 -1.51 -11.49 -13.44
CA SER A 377 -2.40 -11.57 -14.60
C SER A 377 -1.68 -11.14 -15.87
N GLU A 378 -2.04 -11.74 -17.00
CA GLU A 378 -1.69 -11.27 -18.34
C GLU A 378 -2.86 -10.44 -18.89
N LEU A 379 -2.70 -9.12 -18.87
CA LEU A 379 -3.67 -8.17 -19.41
C LEU A 379 -3.29 -7.83 -20.85
N THR A 380 -4.11 -8.22 -21.80
CA THR A 380 -3.89 -7.90 -23.22
C THR A 380 -4.45 -6.52 -23.52
N VAL A 381 -3.63 -5.64 -24.08
CA VAL A 381 -3.98 -4.25 -24.41
C VAL A 381 -3.57 -3.93 -25.84
N LYS A 382 -4.44 -3.22 -26.57
CA LYS A 382 -4.11 -2.61 -27.86
C LYS A 382 -3.84 -1.13 -27.65
N PHE A 383 -2.60 -0.71 -27.82
CA PHE A 383 -2.23 0.71 -27.84
C PHE A 383 -2.47 1.30 -29.23
N ASN A 384 -3.00 2.52 -29.28
CA ASN A 384 -3.20 3.27 -30.51
C ASN A 384 -2.16 4.40 -30.62
N ASP A 385 -1.94 4.91 -31.83
CA ASP A 385 -0.95 5.96 -32.10
C ASP A 385 -1.25 7.28 -31.39
N ASP A 386 -2.53 7.55 -31.06
CA ASP A 386 -3.00 8.73 -30.34
C ASP A 386 -2.87 8.62 -28.81
N LYS A 387 -2.11 7.62 -28.32
CA LYS A 387 -1.92 7.26 -26.89
C LYS A 387 -3.16 6.71 -26.20
N SER A 388 -4.30 6.59 -26.88
CA SER A 388 -5.45 5.84 -26.38
C SER A 388 -5.15 4.34 -26.42
N PHE A 389 -5.99 3.54 -25.77
CA PHE A 389 -5.84 2.10 -25.75
C PHE A 389 -7.15 1.37 -25.50
N LYS A 390 -7.18 0.08 -25.82
CA LYS A 390 -8.30 -0.82 -25.54
C LYS A 390 -7.85 -2.06 -24.78
N TYR A 391 -8.60 -2.47 -23.78
CA TYR A 391 -8.41 -3.76 -23.13
C TYR A 391 -8.98 -4.86 -24.02
N MET A 392 -8.21 -5.91 -24.24
CA MET A 392 -8.53 -6.96 -25.21
C MET A 392 -8.79 -8.32 -24.56
N GLY A 393 -8.39 -8.48 -23.30
CA GLY A 393 -8.61 -9.66 -22.49
C GLY A 393 -7.75 -9.61 -21.22
N ASN A 394 -8.12 -10.41 -20.23
CA ASN A 394 -7.34 -10.60 -19.01
C ASN A 394 -7.30 -12.10 -18.67
N LYS A 395 -6.14 -12.58 -18.25
CA LYS A 395 -5.95 -13.97 -17.83
C LYS A 395 -5.16 -14.03 -16.53
N ILE A 396 -5.76 -14.58 -15.48
CA ILE A 396 -5.12 -14.78 -14.19
C ILE A 396 -4.27 -16.05 -14.25
N LEU A 397 -2.99 -15.91 -13.91
CA LEU A 397 -2.02 -16.99 -13.98
C LEU A 397 -2.03 -17.87 -12.74
N ASN A 398 -1.37 -19.04 -12.82
CA ASN A 398 -1.05 -19.91 -11.69
C ASN A 398 -2.23 -20.34 -10.81
N ASN A 399 -3.45 -20.42 -11.37
CA ASN A 399 -4.69 -20.65 -10.63
C ASN A 399 -4.96 -19.59 -9.53
N GLY A 400 -4.46 -18.37 -9.71
CA GLY A 400 -4.67 -17.24 -8.81
C GLY A 400 -6.13 -16.87 -8.63
N THR A 401 -7.04 -17.34 -9.50
CA THR A 401 -8.49 -17.20 -9.35
C THR A 401 -9.01 -17.76 -8.02
N LYS A 402 -8.29 -18.67 -7.36
CA LYS A 402 -8.63 -19.16 -6.01
C LYS A 402 -8.36 -18.16 -4.90
N GLU A 403 -7.39 -17.26 -5.13
CA GLU A 403 -7.01 -16.20 -4.19
C GLU A 403 -7.88 -14.95 -4.37
N VAL A 404 -8.58 -14.82 -5.51
CA VAL A 404 -9.52 -13.74 -5.78
C VAL A 404 -10.83 -13.99 -5.03
N PRO A 405 -11.24 -13.11 -4.10
CA PRO A 405 -12.54 -13.22 -3.46
C PRO A 405 -13.67 -13.18 -4.49
N LYS A 406 -14.76 -13.92 -4.23
CA LYS A 406 -15.91 -13.91 -5.12
C LYS A 406 -16.41 -12.48 -5.34
N TYR A 407 -16.45 -12.05 -6.60
CA TYR A 407 -16.92 -10.73 -6.95
C TYR A 407 -18.39 -10.52 -6.57
N GLN A 408 -18.68 -9.38 -5.96
CA GLN A 408 -20.03 -8.95 -5.61
C GLN A 408 -20.42 -7.79 -6.54
N TYR A 409 -21.36 -8.05 -7.46
CA TYR A 409 -21.97 -6.99 -8.26
C TYR A 409 -22.72 -6.01 -7.35
N ARG A 410 -22.44 -4.72 -7.54
CA ARG A 410 -23.14 -3.64 -6.83
C ARG A 410 -24.61 -3.61 -7.22
N ILE A 411 -24.86 -3.56 -8.53
CA ILE A 411 -26.18 -3.48 -9.11
C ILE A 411 -26.51 -4.86 -9.69
N LYS A 412 -27.58 -5.47 -9.17
CA LYS A 412 -28.01 -6.79 -9.65
C LYS A 412 -28.83 -6.62 -10.92
N ARG A 413 -28.54 -7.45 -11.93
CA ARG A 413 -29.43 -7.62 -13.07
C ARG A 413 -30.81 -8.05 -12.55
N LYS A 414 -31.87 -7.39 -13.02
CA LYS A 414 -33.23 -7.86 -12.83
C LYS A 414 -33.41 -9.06 -13.77
N ASN A 415 -33.61 -10.25 -13.20
CA ASN A 415 -33.83 -11.48 -13.97
C ASN A 415 -35.09 -11.40 -14.82
#